data_AF-A0A8T8I0E2-F1
#
_entry.id   AF-A0A8T8I0E2-F1
#
_cell.length_a   1.000
_cell.length_b   1.000
_cell.length_c   1.000
_cell.angle_alpha   90.00
_cell.angle_beta   90.00
_cell.angle_gamma   90.00
#
_symmetry.space_group_name_H-M   'P 1'
#
loop_
_entity.id
_entity.type
_entity.pdbx_description
1 polymer ?
#
loop_
_entity_poly.entity_id
_entity_poly.type
_entity_poly.pdbx_seq_one_letter_code
_entity_poly.pdbx_strand_id
1 'polypeptide(L)'
;MVAIPAFRRLWLATFLCSTADWLALLGIATLVAGSSDDYAVQNFAFSGVVLGNLVPGLLFAPVGGLLADRFDRRVLMAVGDVLRCSLLLSVVFTDLPWWPFAASFLASSVAMVWIPAKEAAVPNLLRGRDQVETANQVGMVTTYGFAVVAGGGLHALAGIGPSLGLPADLLGANGAIRLAIGVAALLYLASAAQVALRVPELSLRVPGLPPRRTAERDD
;
A
#
# COMPACT_ATOMS: atom_id res chain seq x y z
N MET A 1 15.29 15.07 8.91
CA MET A 1 13.89 14.62 8.65
C MET A 1 13.50 13.41 9.50
N VAL A 2 14.37 12.41 9.70
CA VAL A 2 14.13 11.24 10.59
C VAL A 2 13.94 11.60 12.07
N ALA A 3 14.38 12.80 12.49
CA ALA A 3 14.29 13.28 13.87
C ALA A 3 12.86 13.63 14.33
N ILE A 4 11.89 13.81 13.41
CA ILE A 4 10.50 14.13 13.78
C ILE A 4 9.73 12.81 13.98
N PRO A 5 9.28 12.48 15.21
CA PRO A 5 8.67 11.19 15.50
C PRO A 5 7.41 10.92 14.67
N ALA A 6 6.57 11.95 14.45
CA ALA A 6 5.35 11.83 13.67
C ALA A 6 5.62 11.52 12.19
N PHE A 7 6.64 12.16 11.60
CA PHE A 7 7.10 11.85 10.25
C PHE A 7 7.54 10.38 10.16
N ARG A 8 8.45 9.94 11.03
CA ARG A 8 8.93 8.54 11.04
C ARG A 8 7.81 7.51 11.14
N ARG A 9 6.77 7.81 11.93
CA ARG A 9 5.58 6.98 12.08
C ARG A 9 4.80 6.85 10.77
N LEU A 10 4.51 7.98 10.09
CA LEU A 10 3.86 7.99 8.79
C LEU A 10 4.68 7.26 7.70
N TRP A 11 6.01 7.40 7.73
CA TRP A 11 6.90 6.69 6.81
C TRP A 11 6.91 5.19 7.05
N LEU A 12 6.82 4.75 8.31
CA LEU A 12 6.69 3.33 8.60
C LEU A 12 5.40 2.75 8.03
N ALA A 13 4.26 3.45 8.15
CA ALA A 13 3.02 3.03 7.49
C ALA A 13 3.16 3.00 5.97
N THR A 14 3.78 4.03 5.38
CA THR A 14 4.02 4.09 3.92
C THR A 14 4.91 2.93 3.45
N PHE A 15 5.93 2.58 4.23
CA PHE A 15 6.81 1.44 3.97
C PHE A 15 6.05 0.10 4.02
N LEU A 16 5.25 -0.11 5.06
CA LEU A 16 4.45 -1.32 5.23
C LEU A 16 3.44 -1.47 4.07
N CYS A 17 2.72 -0.40 3.73
CA CYS A 17 1.79 -0.40 2.60
C CYS A 17 2.49 -0.62 1.26
N SER A 18 3.59 0.07 0.98
CA SER A 18 4.33 -0.12 -0.28
C SER A 18 4.80 -1.58 -0.44
N THR A 19 5.32 -2.17 0.63
CA THR A 19 5.73 -3.59 0.62
C THR A 19 4.52 -4.52 0.41
N ALA A 20 3.38 -4.22 1.04
CA ALA A 20 2.15 -4.96 0.86
C ALA A 20 1.61 -4.84 -0.58
N ASP A 21 1.61 -3.65 -1.19
CA ASP A 21 1.20 -3.40 -2.57
C ASP A 21 1.99 -4.28 -3.55
N TRP A 22 3.33 -4.29 -3.42
CA TRP A 22 4.19 -5.11 -4.28
C TRP A 22 4.03 -6.61 -4.04
N LEU A 23 3.96 -7.06 -2.78
CA LEU A 23 3.71 -8.46 -2.47
C LEU A 23 2.34 -8.93 -2.95
N ALA A 24 1.30 -8.09 -2.83
CA ALA A 24 -0.04 -8.39 -3.32
C ALA A 24 -0.05 -8.48 -4.84
N LEU A 25 0.57 -7.52 -5.54
CA LEU A 25 0.67 -7.52 -7.00
C LEU A 25 1.35 -8.79 -7.50
N LEU A 26 2.55 -9.10 -6.99
CA LEU A 26 3.31 -10.26 -7.42
C LEU A 26 2.65 -11.57 -6.97
N GLY A 27 2.12 -11.62 -5.75
CA GLY A 27 1.44 -12.80 -5.21
C GLY A 27 0.17 -13.14 -5.99
N ILE A 28 -0.68 -12.15 -6.26
CA ILE A 28 -1.90 -12.36 -7.05
C ILE A 28 -1.54 -12.72 -8.50
N ALA A 29 -0.60 -12.01 -9.13
CA ALA A 29 -0.22 -12.29 -10.50
C ALA A 29 0.37 -13.71 -10.66
N THR A 30 1.20 -14.15 -9.72
CA THR A 30 1.75 -15.53 -9.70
C THR A 30 0.69 -16.57 -9.37
N LEU A 31 -0.24 -16.28 -8.45
CA LEU A 31 -1.36 -17.17 -8.12
C LEU A 31 -2.24 -17.44 -9.35
N VAL A 32 -2.56 -16.39 -10.11
CA VAL A 32 -3.38 -16.54 -11.32
C VAL A 32 -2.58 -17.16 -12.47
N ALA A 33 -1.32 -16.78 -12.67
CA ALA A 33 -0.49 -17.42 -13.68
C ALA A 33 -0.33 -18.93 -13.41
N GLY A 34 -0.18 -19.34 -12.15
CA GLY A 34 -0.07 -20.74 -11.75
C GLY A 34 -1.33 -21.59 -11.96
N SER A 35 -2.46 -21.02 -12.39
CA SER A 35 -3.69 -21.78 -12.63
C SER A 35 -3.81 -22.39 -14.03
N SER A 36 -2.86 -22.14 -14.93
CA SER A 36 -2.86 -22.68 -16.30
C SER A 36 -1.44 -23.01 -16.75
N ASP A 37 -1.26 -24.12 -17.46
CA ASP A 37 0.02 -24.49 -18.08
C ASP A 37 0.27 -23.77 -19.43
N ASP A 38 -0.74 -23.06 -19.95
CA ASP A 38 -0.63 -22.30 -21.20
C ASP A 38 0.06 -20.95 -20.96
N TYR A 39 1.26 -20.78 -21.52
CA TYR A 39 2.04 -19.54 -21.47
C TYR A 39 1.28 -18.28 -21.92
N ALA A 40 0.35 -18.39 -22.88
CA ALA A 40 -0.46 -17.25 -23.30
C ALA A 40 -1.42 -16.81 -22.19
N VAL A 41 -2.03 -17.77 -21.50
CA VAL A 41 -2.92 -17.53 -20.35
C VAL A 41 -2.14 -17.00 -19.15
N GLN A 42 -0.94 -17.51 -18.90
CA GLN A 42 -0.05 -17.01 -17.83
C GLN A 42 0.34 -15.55 -18.04
N ASN A 43 0.75 -15.19 -19.26
CA ASN A 43 1.11 -13.82 -19.61
C ASN A 43 -0.08 -12.87 -19.55
N PHE A 44 -1.26 -13.32 -20.00
CA PHE A 44 -2.49 -12.57 -19.88
C PHE A 44 -2.88 -12.36 -18.41
N ALA A 45 -2.72 -13.37 -17.56
CA ALA A 45 -3.01 -13.26 -16.14
C ALA A 45 -2.14 -12.19 -15.46
N PHE A 46 -0.82 -12.27 -15.62
CA PHE A 46 0.09 -11.27 -15.05
C PHE A 46 -0.21 -9.86 -15.57
N SER A 47 -0.30 -9.71 -16.89
CA SER A 47 -0.58 -8.41 -17.52
C SER A 47 -1.95 -7.87 -17.14
N GLY A 48 -2.95 -8.74 -17.00
CA GLY A 48 -4.31 -8.39 -16.61
C GLY A 48 -4.39 -7.85 -15.18
N VAL A 49 -3.64 -8.43 -14.23
CA VAL A 49 -3.55 -7.90 -12.87
C VAL A 49 -2.86 -6.54 -12.87
N VAL A 50 -1.72 -6.41 -13.57
CA VAL A 50 -0.97 -5.15 -13.65
C VAL A 50 -1.83 -4.05 -14.28
N LEU A 51 -2.39 -4.28 -15.47
CA LEU A 51 -3.22 -3.31 -16.17
C LEU A 51 -4.50 -3.01 -15.39
N GLY A 52 -5.11 -4.02 -14.79
CA GLY A 52 -6.28 -3.87 -13.93
C GLY A 52 -6.02 -2.93 -12.77
N ASN A 53 -4.84 -2.97 -12.16
CA ASN A 53 -4.47 -2.08 -11.06
C ASN A 53 -4.18 -0.64 -11.50
N LEU A 54 -3.92 -0.39 -12.79
CA LEU A 54 -3.75 0.97 -13.33
C LEU A 54 -5.09 1.67 -13.57
N VAL A 55 -6.16 0.92 -13.88
CA VAL A 55 -7.49 1.47 -14.18
C VAL A 55 -8.04 2.33 -13.03
N PRO A 56 -7.95 1.91 -11.75
CA PRO A 56 -8.40 2.74 -10.64
C PRO A 56 -7.72 4.10 -10.55
N GLY A 57 -6.43 4.18 -10.90
CA GLY A 57 -5.68 5.42 -10.99
C GLY A 57 -6.32 6.43 -11.92
N LEU A 58 -6.81 5.96 -13.07
CA LEU A 58 -7.44 6.81 -14.06
C LEU A 58 -8.86 7.24 -13.66
N LEU A 59 -9.63 6.33 -13.05
CA LEU A 59 -11.05 6.55 -12.79
C LEU A 59 -11.33 7.23 -11.44
N PHE A 60 -10.56 6.88 -10.40
CA PHE A 60 -10.87 7.24 -9.02
C PHE A 60 -9.88 8.23 -8.39
N ALA A 61 -8.82 8.65 -9.09
CA ALA A 61 -7.90 9.67 -8.55
C ALA A 61 -8.61 10.98 -8.14
N PRO A 62 -9.53 11.58 -8.93
CA PRO A 62 -10.24 12.79 -8.51
C PRO A 62 -11.16 12.55 -7.31
N VAL A 63 -11.82 11.39 -7.27
CA VAL A 63 -12.72 11.00 -6.18
C VAL A 63 -11.93 10.79 -4.89
N GLY A 64 -10.74 10.19 -4.98
CA GLY A 64 -9.83 10.01 -3.86
C GLY A 64 -9.42 11.33 -3.22
N GLY A 65 -9.10 12.34 -4.04
CA GLY A 65 -8.81 13.70 -3.57
C GLY A 65 -10.00 14.32 -2.84
N LEU A 66 -11.20 14.28 -3.43
CA LEU A 66 -12.40 14.83 -2.83
C LEU A 66 -12.73 14.19 -1.47
N LEU A 67 -12.57 12.87 -1.36
CA LEU A 67 -12.76 12.15 -0.10
C LEU A 67 -11.70 12.58 0.94
N ALA A 68 -10.43 12.65 0.55
CA ALA A 68 -9.33 13.08 1.41
C ALA A 68 -9.45 14.52 1.93
N ASP A 69 -10.14 15.38 1.19
CA ASP A 69 -10.44 16.75 1.60
C ASP A 69 -11.63 16.83 2.57
N ARG A 70 -12.63 15.96 2.39
CA ARG A 70 -13.88 16.01 3.18
C ARG A 70 -13.77 15.28 4.52
N PHE A 71 -13.08 14.14 4.55
CA PHE A 71 -13.03 13.26 5.71
C PHE A 71 -11.69 13.35 6.47
N ASP A 72 -11.68 12.84 7.70
CA ASP A 72 -10.44 12.73 8.47
C ASP A 72 -9.47 11.77 7.79
N ARG A 73 -8.27 12.27 7.47
CA ARG A 73 -7.22 11.53 6.76
C ARG A 73 -6.78 10.30 7.54
N ARG A 74 -6.70 10.37 8.87
CA ARG A 74 -6.33 9.23 9.72
C ARG A 74 -7.34 8.10 9.59
N VAL A 75 -8.63 8.46 9.56
CA VAL A 75 -9.72 7.49 9.46
C VAL A 75 -9.76 6.89 8.07
N LEU A 76 -9.70 7.71 7.02
CA LEU A 76 -9.65 7.24 5.64
C LEU A 76 -8.49 6.29 5.40
N MET A 77 -7.33 6.65 5.94
CA MET A 77 -6.16 5.79 5.90
C MET A 77 -6.47 4.47 6.62
N ALA A 78 -6.67 4.47 7.93
CA ALA A 78 -6.86 3.24 8.70
C ALA A 78 -7.96 2.31 8.15
N VAL A 79 -9.10 2.88 7.75
CA VAL A 79 -10.20 2.11 7.14
C VAL A 79 -9.79 1.54 5.78
N GLY A 80 -9.11 2.31 4.94
CA GLY A 80 -8.63 1.84 3.64
C GLY A 80 -7.68 0.63 3.77
N ASP A 81 -6.76 0.67 4.71
CA ASP A 81 -5.85 -0.45 4.96
C ASP A 81 -6.56 -1.68 5.53
N VAL A 82 -7.54 -1.50 6.41
CA VAL A 82 -8.38 -2.62 6.89
C VAL A 82 -9.19 -3.24 5.75
N LEU A 83 -9.75 -2.43 4.85
CA LEU A 83 -10.48 -2.92 3.68
C LEU A 83 -9.56 -3.72 2.75
N ARG A 84 -8.37 -3.21 2.46
CA ARG A 84 -7.37 -3.91 1.64
C ARG A 84 -6.90 -5.20 2.27
N CYS A 85 -6.64 -5.21 3.58
CA CYS A 85 -6.35 -6.42 4.33
C CYS A 85 -7.47 -7.45 4.17
N SER A 86 -8.73 -7.03 4.34
CA SER A 86 -9.89 -7.91 4.21
C SER A 86 -10.01 -8.49 2.79
N LEU A 87 -9.78 -7.67 1.76
CA LEU A 87 -9.76 -8.11 0.36
C LEU A 87 -8.66 -9.15 0.11
N LEU A 88 -7.43 -8.92 0.59
CA LEU A 88 -6.35 -9.90 0.40
C LEU A 88 -6.56 -11.18 1.19
N LEU A 89 -7.05 -11.10 2.43
CA LEU A 89 -7.42 -12.28 3.20
C LEU A 89 -8.50 -13.09 2.48
N SER A 90 -9.49 -12.42 1.87
CA SER A 90 -10.50 -13.14 1.09
C SER A 90 -9.89 -13.91 -0.09
N VAL A 91 -8.82 -13.43 -0.72
CA VAL A 91 -8.09 -14.17 -1.78
C VAL A 91 -7.40 -15.41 -1.21
N VAL A 92 -6.87 -15.35 0.01
CA VAL A 92 -6.21 -16.50 0.66
C VAL A 92 -7.19 -17.66 0.91
N PHE A 93 -8.42 -17.33 1.33
CA PHE A 93 -9.43 -18.31 1.73
C PHE A 93 -10.40 -18.71 0.62
N THR A 94 -10.37 -18.05 -0.54
CA THR A 94 -11.33 -18.29 -1.63
C THR A 94 -10.63 -18.88 -2.85
N ASP A 95 -11.26 -19.91 -3.45
CA ASP A 95 -10.73 -20.61 -4.63
C ASP A 95 -11.37 -20.15 -5.95
N LEU A 96 -12.03 -19.00 -5.96
CA LEU A 96 -12.70 -18.47 -7.16
C LEU A 96 -11.66 -17.93 -8.15
N PRO A 97 -11.63 -18.39 -9.42
CA PRO A 97 -10.56 -18.04 -10.37
C PRO A 97 -10.55 -16.56 -10.77
N TRP A 98 -11.70 -15.89 -10.78
CA TRP A 98 -11.80 -14.46 -11.12
C TRP A 98 -11.61 -13.53 -9.91
N TRP A 99 -11.76 -14.05 -8.68
CA TRP A 99 -11.76 -13.24 -7.47
C TRP A 99 -10.42 -12.53 -7.20
N PRO A 100 -9.23 -13.13 -7.42
CA PRO A 100 -7.96 -12.43 -7.25
C PRO A 100 -7.85 -11.15 -8.08
N PHE A 101 -8.37 -11.14 -9.32
CA PHE A 101 -8.42 -9.95 -10.16
C PHE A 101 -9.33 -8.87 -9.56
N ALA A 102 -10.55 -9.26 -9.17
CA ALA A 102 -11.51 -8.33 -8.59
C ALA A 102 -11.01 -7.75 -7.26
N ALA A 103 -10.44 -8.59 -6.38
CA ALA A 103 -9.87 -8.17 -5.11
C ALA A 103 -8.69 -7.21 -5.31
N SER A 104 -7.80 -7.49 -6.27
CA SER A 104 -6.68 -6.60 -6.62
C SER A 104 -7.19 -5.25 -7.12
N PHE A 105 -8.14 -5.24 -8.05
CA PHE A 105 -8.75 -4.01 -8.58
C PHE A 105 -9.43 -3.18 -7.48
N LEU A 106 -10.18 -3.82 -6.59
CA LEU A 106 -10.84 -3.16 -5.46
C LEU A 106 -9.82 -2.60 -4.47
N ALA A 107 -8.75 -3.34 -4.16
CA ALA A 107 -7.68 -2.89 -3.27
C ALA A 107 -6.93 -1.68 -3.85
N SER A 108 -6.68 -1.68 -5.17
CA SER A 108 -6.13 -0.54 -5.90
C SER A 108 -7.10 0.65 -5.98
N SER A 109 -8.41 0.41 -6.03
CA SER A 109 -9.41 1.48 -5.92
C SER A 109 -9.38 2.15 -4.54
N VAL A 110 -9.28 1.36 -3.48
CA VAL A 110 -9.12 1.88 -2.11
C VAL A 110 -7.81 2.68 -1.98
N ALA A 111 -6.76 2.31 -2.71
CA ALA A 111 -5.47 3.03 -2.74
C ALA A 111 -5.58 4.48 -3.17
N MET A 112 -6.56 4.80 -4.02
CA MET A 112 -6.73 6.15 -4.57
C MET A 112 -7.09 7.18 -3.52
N VAL A 113 -7.62 6.75 -2.38
CA VAL A 113 -7.89 7.63 -1.22
C VAL A 113 -6.64 7.77 -0.33
N TRP A 114 -5.80 6.74 -0.28
CA TRP A 114 -4.64 6.67 0.62
C TRP A 114 -3.52 7.64 0.20
N ILE A 115 -3.23 7.76 -1.10
CA ILE A 115 -2.19 8.63 -1.65
C ILE A 115 -2.42 10.11 -1.32
N PRO A 116 -3.58 10.72 -1.67
CA PRO A 116 -3.82 12.14 -1.37
C PRO A 116 -3.89 12.40 0.13
N ALA A 117 -4.43 11.48 0.93
CA ALA A 117 -4.45 11.60 2.39
C ALA A 117 -3.02 11.67 2.97
N LYS A 118 -2.10 10.82 2.47
CA LYS A 118 -0.68 10.84 2.84
C LYS A 118 0.00 12.14 2.40
N GLU A 119 -0.16 12.54 1.13
CA GLU A 119 0.51 13.74 0.59
C GLU A 119 0.09 15.01 1.32
N ALA A 120 -1.19 15.12 1.65
CA ALA A 120 -1.69 16.27 2.36
C ALA A 120 -1.26 16.28 3.85
N ALA A 121 -0.91 15.12 4.42
CA ALA A 121 -0.39 15.02 5.78
C ALA A 121 1.08 15.42 5.92
N VAL A 122 1.90 15.21 4.88
CA VAL A 122 3.35 15.48 4.92
C VAL A 122 3.68 16.93 5.31
N PRO A 123 3.05 17.98 4.74
CA PRO A 123 3.30 19.37 5.14
C PRO A 123 2.96 19.67 6.60
N ASN A 124 1.93 19.02 7.17
CA ASN A 124 1.54 19.23 8.56
C ASN A 124 2.58 18.70 9.56
N LEU A 125 3.40 17.74 9.13
CA LEU A 125 4.42 17.09 9.97
C LEU A 125 5.80 17.73 9.83
N LEU A 126 6.02 18.55 8.79
CA LEU A 126 7.30 19.15 8.45
C LEU A 126 7.29 20.66 8.71
N ARG A 127 8.38 21.20 9.24
CA ARG A 127 8.46 22.60 9.69
C ARG A 127 8.99 23.57 8.61
N GLY A 128 9.52 23.07 7.48
CA GLY A 128 10.11 23.89 6.41
C GLY A 128 9.91 23.35 5.00
N ARG A 129 9.90 24.22 3.98
CA ARG A 129 9.64 23.89 2.56
C ARG A 129 10.65 22.90 1.99
N ASP A 130 11.94 23.07 2.27
CA ASP A 130 13.00 22.16 1.79
C ASP A 130 12.82 20.72 2.31
N GLN A 131 12.18 20.58 3.49
CA GLN A 131 11.90 19.26 4.06
C GLN A 131 10.80 18.53 3.28
N VAL A 132 9.85 19.26 2.70
CA VAL A 132 8.74 18.70 1.92
C VAL A 132 9.24 18.16 0.59
N GLU A 133 10.17 18.86 -0.07
CA GLU A 133 10.76 18.41 -1.33
C GLU A 133 11.58 17.13 -1.17
N THR A 134 12.46 17.07 -0.17
CA THR A 134 13.20 15.84 0.13
C THR A 134 12.26 14.71 0.57
N ALA A 135 11.20 15.01 1.32
CA ALA A 135 10.19 14.01 1.68
C ALA A 135 9.48 13.44 0.45
N ASN A 136 9.19 14.27 -0.56
CA ASN A 136 8.61 13.80 -1.81
C ASN A 136 9.56 12.86 -2.58
N GLN A 137 10.86 13.20 -2.62
CA GLN A 137 11.90 12.36 -3.25
C GLN A 137 12.06 11.01 -2.53
N VAL A 138 12.13 11.01 -1.19
CA VAL A 138 12.13 9.78 -0.38
C VAL A 138 10.83 8.99 -0.60
N GLY A 139 9.73 9.68 -0.92
CA GLY A 139 8.42 9.09 -1.23
C GLY A 139 8.47 8.24 -2.47
N MET A 140 9.02 8.77 -3.56
CA MET A 140 9.16 8.01 -4.79
C MET A 140 10.09 6.81 -4.61
N VAL A 141 11.21 6.99 -3.91
CA VAL A 141 12.13 5.87 -3.61
C VAL A 141 11.45 4.82 -2.71
N THR A 142 10.59 5.23 -1.79
CA THR A 142 9.83 4.30 -0.93
C THR A 142 8.74 3.58 -1.74
N THR A 143 8.03 4.26 -2.63
CA THR A 143 6.97 3.63 -3.40
C THR A 143 7.54 2.63 -4.42
N TYR A 144 8.64 2.96 -5.09
CA TYR A 144 9.16 2.15 -6.20
C TYR A 144 10.40 1.32 -5.83
N GLY A 145 11.25 1.80 -4.92
CA GLY A 145 12.47 1.12 -4.51
C GLY A 145 12.22 -0.16 -3.71
N PHE A 146 11.05 -0.30 -3.07
CA PHE A 146 10.71 -1.52 -2.32
C PHE A 146 10.16 -2.65 -3.18
N ALA A 147 10.03 -2.48 -4.49
CA ALA A 147 9.73 -3.56 -5.42
C ALA A 147 10.74 -4.72 -5.31
N VAL A 148 12.04 -4.40 -5.15
CA VAL A 148 13.10 -5.40 -5.01
C VAL A 148 12.99 -6.14 -3.67
N VAL A 149 12.66 -5.44 -2.59
CA VAL A 149 12.48 -6.04 -1.26
C VAL A 149 11.26 -6.97 -1.25
N ALA A 150 10.16 -6.55 -1.86
CA ALA A 150 8.97 -7.39 -1.99
C ALA A 150 9.22 -8.60 -2.88
N GLY A 151 9.88 -8.44 -4.03
CA GLY A 151 10.26 -9.55 -4.90
C GLY A 151 11.20 -10.56 -4.22
N GLY A 152 12.23 -10.07 -3.53
CA GLY A 152 13.12 -10.91 -2.72
C GLY A 152 12.39 -11.59 -1.57
N GLY A 153 11.49 -10.89 -0.89
CA GLY A 153 10.64 -11.43 0.17
C GLY A 153 9.71 -12.53 -0.32
N LEU A 154 9.06 -12.34 -1.48
CA LEU A 154 8.25 -13.36 -2.12
C LEU A 154 9.07 -14.60 -2.47
N HIS A 155 10.24 -14.41 -3.09
CA HIS A 155 11.15 -15.52 -3.41
C HIS A 155 11.61 -16.27 -2.15
N ALA A 156 11.97 -15.54 -1.09
CA ALA A 156 12.33 -16.13 0.19
C ALA A 156 11.17 -16.95 0.78
N LEU A 157 9.95 -16.39 0.83
CA LEU A 157 8.76 -17.08 1.33
C LEU A 157 8.43 -18.34 0.51
N ALA A 158 8.55 -18.27 -0.81
CA ALA A 158 8.39 -19.43 -1.69
C ALA A 158 9.45 -20.51 -1.46
N GLY A 159 10.68 -20.12 -1.09
CA GLY A 159 11.80 -21.02 -0.84
C GLY A 159 11.86 -21.65 0.56
N ILE A 160 11.10 -21.17 1.55
CA ILE A 160 11.12 -21.69 2.93
C ILE A 160 10.70 -23.16 3.00
N GLY A 161 9.65 -23.57 2.28
CA GLY A 161 9.17 -24.95 2.28
C GLY A 161 10.25 -25.95 1.83
N PRO A 162 10.77 -25.79 0.60
CA PRO A 162 11.84 -26.64 0.07
C PRO A 162 13.12 -26.62 0.91
N SER A 163 13.53 -25.45 1.42
CA SER A 163 14.77 -25.33 2.21
C SER A 163 14.70 -25.99 3.58
N LEU A 164 13.51 -26.11 4.17
CA LEU A 164 13.27 -26.83 5.42
C LEU A 164 12.93 -28.31 5.22
N GLY A 165 12.94 -28.80 3.97
CA GLY A 165 12.56 -30.18 3.64
C GLY A 165 11.09 -30.50 3.92
N LEU A 166 10.23 -29.48 3.95
CA LEU A 166 8.79 -29.68 4.17
C LEU A 166 8.17 -30.34 2.93
N PRO A 167 7.21 -31.28 3.11
CA PRO A 167 6.52 -31.89 1.99
C PRO A 167 5.83 -30.81 1.14
N ALA A 168 5.95 -30.92 -0.19
CA ALA A 168 5.37 -29.95 -1.13
C ALA A 168 3.84 -29.79 -0.94
N ASP A 169 3.18 -30.84 -0.48
CA ASP A 169 1.74 -30.87 -0.25
C ASP A 169 1.33 -30.27 1.10
N LEU A 170 2.27 -29.98 2.01
CA LEU A 170 1.98 -29.46 3.36
C LEU A 170 1.21 -28.13 3.30
N LEU A 171 1.56 -27.29 2.33
CA LEU A 171 0.91 -26.00 2.09
C LEU A 171 -0.06 -26.07 0.90
N GLY A 172 -0.06 -27.17 0.13
CA GLY A 172 -0.76 -27.31 -1.15
C GLY A 172 -0.06 -26.57 -2.30
N ALA A 173 -0.49 -26.86 -3.53
CA ALA A 173 0.15 -26.38 -4.78
C ALA A 173 0.35 -24.86 -4.87
N ASN A 174 -0.46 -24.07 -4.15
CA ASN A 174 -0.39 -22.60 -4.12
C ASN A 174 -0.18 -22.02 -2.72
N GLY A 175 0.14 -22.84 -1.72
CA GLY A 175 0.16 -22.44 -0.33
C GLY A 175 1.19 -21.38 0.01
N ALA A 176 2.39 -21.46 -0.57
CA ALA A 176 3.44 -20.47 -0.36
C ALA A 176 3.06 -19.10 -0.94
N ILE A 177 2.41 -19.09 -2.12
CA ILE A 177 1.91 -17.87 -2.75
C ILE A 177 0.78 -17.25 -1.92
N ARG A 178 -0.16 -18.07 -1.45
CA ARG A 178 -1.24 -17.64 -0.54
C ARG A 178 -0.70 -17.11 0.78
N LEU A 179 0.36 -17.71 1.32
CA LEU A 179 1.08 -17.19 2.48
C LEU A 179 1.66 -15.80 2.22
N ALA A 180 2.29 -15.59 1.06
CA ALA A 180 2.82 -14.27 0.70
C ALA A 180 1.72 -13.20 0.57
N ILE A 181 0.57 -13.55 -0.02
CA ILE A 181 -0.62 -12.67 -0.06
C ILE A 181 -1.14 -12.42 1.36
N GLY A 182 -1.16 -13.44 2.22
CA GLY A 182 -1.50 -13.30 3.65
C GLY A 182 -0.55 -12.38 4.41
N VAL A 183 0.76 -12.48 4.15
CA VAL A 183 1.76 -11.55 4.71
C VAL A 183 1.48 -10.13 4.24
N ALA A 184 1.17 -9.92 2.96
CA ALA A 184 0.76 -8.60 2.46
C ALA A 184 -0.49 -8.06 3.18
N ALA A 185 -1.49 -8.91 3.44
CA ALA A 185 -2.66 -8.52 4.21
C ALA A 185 -2.31 -8.10 5.65
N LEU A 186 -1.43 -8.84 6.32
CA LEU A 186 -0.96 -8.51 7.67
C LEU A 186 -0.15 -7.21 7.69
N LEU A 187 0.63 -6.92 6.65
CA LEU A 187 1.34 -5.65 6.51
C LEU A 187 0.36 -4.47 6.40
N TYR A 188 -0.75 -4.62 5.67
CA TYR A 188 -1.83 -3.62 5.67
C TYR A 188 -2.45 -3.45 7.05
N LEU A 189 -2.75 -4.54 7.75
CA LEU A 189 -3.29 -4.46 9.11
C LEU A 189 -2.32 -3.77 10.08
N ALA A 190 -1.01 -4.06 9.95
CA ALA A 190 0.03 -3.39 10.72
C ALA A 190 0.11 -1.90 10.41
N SER A 191 -0.03 -1.51 9.13
CA SER A 191 -0.12 -0.11 8.71
C SER A 191 -1.37 0.57 9.30
N ALA A 192 -2.54 -0.07 9.21
CA ALA A 192 -3.78 0.42 9.80
C ALA A 192 -3.63 0.66 11.31
N ALA A 193 -3.08 -0.31 12.05
CA ALA A 193 -2.84 -0.19 13.48
C ALA A 193 -1.80 0.91 13.79
N GLN A 194 -0.76 1.05 12.97
CA GLN A 194 0.23 2.12 13.09
C GLN A 194 -0.45 3.50 12.97
N VAL A 195 -1.21 3.72 11.90
CA VAL A 195 -1.90 5.00 11.64
C VAL A 195 -2.97 5.27 12.69
N ALA A 196 -3.77 4.26 13.01
CA ALA A 196 -4.86 4.36 13.97
C ALA A 196 -4.39 4.56 15.40
N LEU A 197 -3.24 4.03 15.83
CA LEU A 197 -2.83 4.11 17.24
C LEU A 197 -1.73 5.14 17.49
N ARG A 198 -0.87 5.41 16.51
CA ARG A 198 0.37 6.16 16.72
C ARG A 198 0.45 7.47 15.95
N VAL A 199 -0.52 7.80 15.10
CA VAL A 199 -0.50 9.07 14.34
C VAL A 199 -1.76 9.92 14.58
N PRO A 200 -2.05 10.32 15.83
CA PRO A 200 -3.17 11.22 16.11
C PRO A 200 -3.02 12.59 15.43
N GLU A 201 -1.80 12.99 15.08
CA GLU A 201 -1.48 14.28 14.47
C GLU A 201 -2.13 14.45 13.08
N LEU A 202 -2.54 13.34 12.43
CA LEU A 202 -3.25 13.35 11.14
C LEU A 202 -4.71 13.84 11.24
N SER A 203 -5.31 13.78 12.44
CA SER A 203 -6.70 14.17 12.69
C SER A 203 -6.85 15.67 12.97
N LEU A 204 -5.75 16.36 13.27
CA LEU A 204 -5.76 17.78 13.58
C LEU A 204 -5.98 18.61 12.30
N ARG A 205 -7.23 19.01 12.03
CA ARG A 205 -7.48 20.26 11.29
C ARG A 205 -6.84 21.37 12.12
N VAL A 206 -5.96 22.19 11.53
CA VAL A 206 -5.66 23.51 12.09
C VAL A 206 -6.72 24.46 11.52
N PRO A 207 -7.73 24.88 12.29
CA PRO A 207 -8.61 25.95 11.87
C PRO A 207 -7.82 27.26 12.01
N GLY A 208 -7.56 27.94 10.89
CA GLY A 208 -7.07 29.32 10.89
C GLY A 208 -5.66 29.52 11.45
N LEU A 209 -4.63 29.25 10.63
CA LEU A 209 -3.40 30.04 10.76
C LEU A 209 -3.64 31.35 10.00
N PRO A 210 -3.64 32.51 10.67
CA PRO A 210 -3.70 33.78 9.96
C PRO A 210 -2.54 33.86 8.95
N PRO A 211 -2.71 34.54 7.81
CA PRO A 211 -1.64 34.71 6.84
C PRO A 211 -0.42 35.25 7.57
N ARG A 212 0.73 34.56 7.41
CA ARG A 212 2.00 35.09 7.91
C ARG A 212 2.14 36.47 7.31
N ARG A 213 2.02 37.51 8.14
CA ARG A 213 2.45 38.85 7.79
C ARG A 213 3.88 38.70 7.32
N THR A 214 4.08 38.84 6.01
CA THR A 214 5.36 39.24 5.45
C THR A 214 5.75 40.46 6.26
N ALA A 215 6.88 40.37 6.98
CA ALA A 215 7.44 41.52 7.64
C ALA A 215 7.48 42.64 6.60
N GLU A 216 6.67 43.67 6.81
CA GLU A 216 6.90 44.99 6.24
C GLU A 216 8.34 45.30 6.60
N ARG A 217 9.15 45.32 5.55
CA ARG A 217 10.49 45.82 5.57
C ARG A 217 10.33 47.33 5.54
N ASP A 218 10.12 47.90 6.73
CA ASP A 218 10.53 49.28 6.97
C ASP A 218 12.05 49.30 6.74
N ASP A 219 12.45 49.96 5.65
CA ASP A 219 13.65 50.79 5.46
C ASP A 219 13.76 51.19 3.98
#